data_AF-A0A651I5E8-F1
#
_entry.id   AF-A0A651I5E8-F1
#
_cell.length_a   1.000
_cell.length_b   1.000
_cell.length_c   1.000
_cell.angle_alpha   90.00
_cell.angle_beta   90.00
_cell.angle_gamma   90.00
#
_symmetry.space_group_name_H-M   'P 1'
#
loop_
_entity.id
_entity.type
_entity.pdbx_description
1 polymer ?
#
loop_
_entity_poly.entity_id
_entity_poly.type
_entity_poly.pdbx_seq_one_letter_code
_entity_poly.pdbx_strand_id
1 'polypeptide(L)'
;MTTASANLARGVVAPSLMFAGIVVLIVASQWETVASVWRTWQVDSYGHGPLAGLLSLWLLWRAWPRAGLDAQPSAPGLLLLIGVLVAWLLANLMEIQAIRQVCLFLALGSAAWAVFGWNQGRVLLFPLLLPLIAVSIWDQLLIPLQNLTVALVSFGIRLTDIPAFIDG
;
A
#
# COMPACT_ATOMS: atom_id res chain seq x y z
N MET A 1 4.55 40.81 10.41
CA MET A 1 4.37 39.66 9.48
C MET A 1 5.33 38.48 9.78
N THR A 2 5.79 38.27 11.03
CA THR A 2 6.95 37.38 11.29
C THR A 2 6.73 36.25 12.31
N THR A 3 5.68 36.28 13.14
CA THR A 3 5.43 35.24 14.16
C THR A 3 4.40 34.19 13.73
N ALA A 4 3.36 34.61 13.01
CA ALA A 4 2.31 33.72 12.51
C ALA A 4 2.79 32.74 11.42
N SER A 5 3.61 33.22 10.47
CA SER A 5 4.20 32.39 9.41
C SER A 5 5.19 31.36 9.97
N ALA A 6 5.95 31.71 11.02
CA ALA A 6 6.89 30.82 11.67
C ALA A 6 6.23 29.73 12.54
N ASN A 7 5.01 29.97 13.04
CA ASN A 7 4.22 28.95 13.75
C ASN A 7 3.49 28.02 12.79
N LEU A 8 2.96 28.53 11.67
CA LEU A 8 2.36 27.72 10.61
C LEU A 8 3.40 26.78 9.97
N ALA A 9 4.60 27.28 9.68
CA ALA A 9 5.69 26.46 9.18
C ALA A 9 6.11 25.37 10.19
N ARG A 10 6.16 25.68 11.49
CA ARG A 10 6.47 24.69 12.53
C ARG A 10 5.37 23.62 12.71
N GLY A 11 4.10 24.00 12.52
CA GLY A 11 2.94 23.09 12.62
C GLY A 11 2.90 21.99 11.55
N VAL A 12 3.33 22.29 10.32
CA VAL A 12 3.32 21.35 9.17
C VAL A 12 4.64 20.58 9.03
N VAL A 13 5.78 21.18 9.42
CA VAL A 13 7.09 20.56 9.26
C VAL A 13 7.31 19.41 10.26
N ALA A 14 6.86 19.54 11.52
CA ALA A 14 7.05 18.48 12.51
C ALA A 14 6.30 17.16 12.17
N PRO A 15 5.03 17.16 11.76
CA PRO A 15 4.31 15.94 11.35
C PRO A 15 4.91 15.29 10.10
N SER A 16 5.32 16.12 9.14
CA SER A 16 5.96 15.68 7.90
C SER A 16 7.30 14.97 8.19
N LEU A 17 8.13 15.54 9.07
CA LEU A 17 9.38 14.92 9.51
C LEU A 17 9.14 13.64 10.32
N MET A 18 8.11 13.62 11.17
CA MET A 18 7.75 12.42 11.93
C MET A 18 7.33 11.28 11.00
N PHE A 19 6.45 11.55 10.02
CA PHE A 19 6.08 10.54 9.04
C PHE A 19 7.28 10.08 8.20
N ALA A 20 8.12 11.00 7.72
CA ALA A 20 9.35 10.64 7.00
C ALA A 20 10.29 9.76 7.86
N GLY A 21 10.45 10.08 9.15
CA GLY A 21 11.20 9.27 10.09
C GLY A 21 10.62 7.86 10.28
N ILE A 22 9.29 7.74 10.37
CA ILE A 22 8.60 6.43 10.45
C ILE A 22 8.82 5.63 9.16
N VAL A 23 8.70 6.25 7.99
CA VAL A 23 8.95 5.60 6.70
C VAL A 23 10.39 5.09 6.62
N VAL A 24 11.37 5.92 6.99
CA VAL A 24 12.79 5.53 7.03
C VAL A 24 13.01 4.38 8.01
N LEU A 25 12.40 4.42 9.19
CA LEU A 25 12.50 3.36 10.19
C LEU A 25 11.93 2.03 9.67
N ILE A 26 10.75 2.05 9.04
CA ILE A 26 10.13 0.86 8.45
C ILE A 26 11.02 0.30 7.33
N VAL A 27 11.44 1.14 6.39
CA VAL A 27 12.27 0.72 5.24
C VAL A 27 13.62 0.17 5.69
N ALA A 28 14.30 0.84 6.63
CA ALA A 28 15.59 0.41 7.13
C ALA A 28 15.51 -0.87 7.97
N SER A 29 14.52 -0.97 8.86
CA SER A 29 14.34 -2.17 9.68
C SER A 29 13.86 -3.39 8.88
N GLN A 30 13.18 -3.17 7.76
CA GLN A 30 12.63 -4.22 6.90
C GLN A 30 13.29 -4.26 5.52
N TRP A 31 14.58 -3.93 5.44
CA TRP A 31 15.31 -3.87 4.18
C TRP A 31 15.23 -5.16 3.36
N GLU A 32 15.27 -6.33 4.02
CA GLU A 32 15.10 -7.62 3.34
C GLU A 32 13.76 -7.75 2.61
N THR A 33 12.68 -7.22 3.20
CA THR A 33 11.36 -7.23 2.55
C THR A 33 11.35 -6.27 1.36
N VAL A 34 11.96 -5.10 1.48
CA VAL A 34 12.10 -4.13 0.37
C VAL A 34 12.90 -4.74 -0.79
N ALA A 35 14.04 -5.37 -0.49
CA ALA A 35 14.84 -6.09 -1.48
C ALA A 35 14.07 -7.26 -2.09
N SER A 36 13.19 -7.92 -1.31
CA SER A 36 12.31 -8.97 -1.83
C SER A 36 11.29 -8.44 -2.85
N VAL A 37 10.74 -7.24 -2.64
CA VAL A 37 9.84 -6.58 -3.60
C VAL A 37 10.57 -6.33 -4.91
N TRP A 38 11.80 -5.79 -4.84
CA TRP A 38 12.61 -5.57 -6.03
C TRP A 38 12.90 -6.89 -6.77
N ARG A 39 13.24 -7.97 -6.06
CA ARG A 39 13.43 -9.29 -6.66
C ARG A 39 12.15 -9.82 -7.33
N THR A 40 10.99 -9.61 -6.72
CA THR A 40 9.69 -9.98 -7.31
C THR A 40 9.48 -9.26 -8.64
N TRP A 41 9.82 -7.98 -8.72
CA TRP A 41 9.66 -7.19 -9.96
C TRP A 41 10.56 -7.62 -11.12
N GLN A 42 11.58 -8.44 -10.87
CA GLN A 42 12.42 -9.02 -11.92
C GLN A 42 11.80 -10.28 -12.55
N VAL A 43 10.71 -10.79 -11.99
CA VAL A 43 9.94 -11.91 -12.55
C VAL A 43 8.96 -11.37 -13.59
N ASP A 44 8.84 -12.04 -14.74
CA ASP A 44 8.03 -11.59 -15.88
C ASP A 44 6.58 -11.21 -15.50
N SER A 45 5.91 -12.01 -14.67
CA SER A 45 4.54 -11.75 -14.19
C SER A 45 4.40 -10.42 -13.46
N TYR A 46 5.48 -9.89 -12.88
CA TYR A 46 5.53 -8.66 -12.10
C TYR A 46 6.44 -7.59 -12.72
N GLY A 47 6.84 -7.73 -13.98
CA GLY A 47 7.73 -6.78 -14.67
C GLY A 47 7.20 -5.35 -14.76
N HIS A 48 5.90 -5.14 -14.51
CA HIS A 48 5.27 -3.83 -14.41
C HIS A 48 5.49 -3.14 -13.05
N GLY A 49 6.04 -3.85 -12.07
CA GLY A 49 6.28 -3.36 -10.71
C GLY A 49 7.15 -2.11 -10.59
N PRO A 50 8.28 -1.97 -11.31
CA PRO A 50 9.09 -0.77 -11.27
C PRO A 50 8.34 0.48 -11.75
N LEU A 51 7.45 0.32 -12.75
CA LEU A 51 6.57 1.40 -13.22
C LEU A 51 5.56 1.79 -12.13
N ALA A 52 4.95 0.81 -11.46
CA ALA A 52 4.03 1.06 -10.35
C ALA A 52 4.73 1.76 -9.17
N GLY A 53 5.95 1.35 -8.84
CA GLY A 53 6.80 1.99 -7.83
C GLY A 53 7.15 3.43 -8.21
N LEU A 54 7.56 3.68 -9.46
CA LEU A 54 7.87 5.02 -9.94
C LEU A 54 6.62 5.92 -9.94
N LEU A 55 5.48 5.40 -10.38
CA LEU A 55 4.21 6.12 -10.37
C LEU A 55 3.74 6.44 -8.95
N SER A 56 3.94 5.51 -8.01
CA SER A 56 3.67 5.71 -6.59
C SER A 56 4.49 6.87 -6.03
N LEU A 57 5.80 6.91 -6.30
CA LEU A 57 6.67 8.01 -5.88
C LEU A 57 6.28 9.34 -6.53
N TRP A 58 5.97 9.34 -7.83
CA TRP A 58 5.54 10.55 -8.54
C TRP A 58 4.21 11.10 -8.01
N LEU A 59 3.23 10.23 -7.77
CA LEU A 59 1.94 10.61 -7.19
C LEU A 59 2.11 11.13 -5.76
N LEU A 60 2.98 10.50 -4.96
CA LEU A 60 3.30 10.95 -3.60
C LEU A 60 3.91 12.35 -3.64
N TRP A 61 4.89 12.58 -4.52
CA TRP A 61 5.52 13.88 -4.71
C TRP A 61 4.51 14.96 -5.12
N ARG A 62 3.53 14.63 -5.97
CA ARG A 62 2.49 15.57 -6.39
C ARG A 62 1.43 15.83 -5.32
N ALA A 63 1.12 14.82 -4.51
CA ALA A 63 0.17 14.91 -3.41
C ALA A 63 0.72 15.70 -2.22
N TRP A 64 2.01 15.56 -1.94
CA TRP A 64 2.66 16.06 -0.73
C TRP A 64 2.45 17.57 -0.46
N PRO A 65 2.68 18.50 -1.42
CA PRO A 65 2.48 19.92 -1.18
C PRO A 65 1.00 20.31 -1.08
N ARG A 66 0.09 19.49 -1.61
CA ARG A 66 -1.34 19.77 -1.73
C ARG A 66 -2.14 19.30 -0.51
N ALA A 67 -1.60 18.34 0.23
CA ALA A 67 -2.31 17.69 1.33
C ALA A 67 -2.44 18.56 2.59
N GLY A 68 -1.73 19.71 2.66
CA GLY A 68 -1.83 20.63 3.79
C GLY A 68 -1.47 19.99 5.14
N LEU A 69 -0.46 19.10 5.11
CA LEU A 69 -0.10 18.06 6.09
C LEU A 69 0.04 18.54 7.54
N ASP A 70 -1.08 18.86 8.17
CA ASP A 70 -1.18 19.09 9.62
C ASP A 70 -1.34 17.75 10.34
N ALA A 71 -0.68 17.60 11.50
CA ALA A 71 -0.87 16.43 12.34
C ALA A 71 -2.32 16.35 12.82
N GLN A 72 -2.98 15.26 12.49
CA GLN A 72 -4.27 14.87 13.07
C GLN A 72 -4.17 13.41 13.50
N PRO A 73 -3.53 13.15 14.66
CA PRO A 73 -3.31 11.79 15.13
C PRO A 73 -4.61 10.99 15.18
N SER A 74 -4.62 9.83 14.54
CA SER A 74 -5.82 9.00 14.38
C SER A 74 -5.65 7.66 15.09
N ALA A 75 -6.46 7.42 16.13
CA ALA A 75 -6.47 6.14 16.83
C ALA A 75 -6.83 4.96 15.91
N PRO A 76 -7.79 5.06 14.96
CA PRO A 76 -8.01 4.01 13.96
C PRO A 76 -6.79 3.72 13.08
N GLY A 77 -6.06 4.75 12.66
CA GLY A 77 -4.85 4.58 11.86
C GLY A 77 -3.74 3.88 12.65
N LEU A 78 -3.58 4.24 13.93
CA LEU A 78 -2.62 3.60 14.83
C LEU A 78 -2.99 2.15 15.12
N LEU A 79 -4.27 1.86 15.37
CA LEU A 79 -4.75 0.50 15.61
C LEU A 79 -4.55 -0.37 14.37
N LEU A 80 -4.82 0.16 13.18
CA LEU A 80 -4.51 -0.53 11.92
C LEU A 80 -3.01 -0.79 11.78
N LEU A 81 -2.16 0.20 12.06
CA LEU A 81 -0.70 0.03 12.01
C LEU A 81 -0.23 -1.09 12.95
N ILE A 82 -0.74 -1.13 14.19
CA ILE A 82 -0.43 -2.20 15.15
C ILE A 82 -0.88 -3.56 14.58
N GLY A 83 -2.09 -3.65 14.05
CA GLY A 83 -2.60 -4.89 13.44
C GLY A 83 -1.74 -5.35 12.26
N VAL A 84 -1.29 -4.42 11.41
CA VAL A 84 -0.39 -4.72 10.29
C VAL A 84 0.98 -5.19 10.77
N LEU A 85 1.54 -4.58 11.82
CA LEU A 85 2.82 -5.01 12.41
C LEU A 85 2.72 -6.41 13.05
N VAL A 86 1.59 -6.73 13.70
CA VAL A 86 1.33 -8.08 14.23
C VAL A 86 1.22 -9.09 13.09
N ALA A 87 0.45 -8.77 12.03
CA ALA A 87 0.34 -9.62 10.85
C ALA A 87 1.71 -9.83 10.17
N TRP A 88 2.54 -8.79 10.13
CA TRP A 88 3.90 -8.90 9.64
C TRP A 88 4.74 -9.84 10.50
N LEU A 89 4.70 -9.69 11.82
CA LEU A 89 5.44 -10.57 12.73
C LEU A 89 5.06 -12.04 12.52
N LEU A 90 3.76 -12.32 12.36
CA LEU A 90 3.27 -13.66 12.03
C LEU A 90 3.79 -14.12 10.65
N ALA A 91 3.77 -13.27 9.63
CA ALA A 91 4.31 -13.59 8.32
C ALA A 91 5.82 -13.84 8.33
N ASN A 92 6.57 -13.15 9.20
CA ASN A 92 7.98 -13.43 9.45
C ASN A 92 8.18 -14.80 10.10
N LEU A 93 7.38 -15.13 11.13
CA LEU A 93 7.44 -16.42 11.81
C LEU A 93 7.08 -17.59 10.89
N MET A 94 6.15 -17.37 9.95
CA MET A 94 5.73 -18.38 8.97
C MET A 94 6.53 -18.34 7.67
N GLU A 95 7.52 -17.44 7.56
CA GLU A 95 8.34 -17.22 6.36
C GLU A 95 7.54 -16.89 5.08
N ILE A 96 6.31 -16.37 5.21
CA ILE A 96 5.43 -16.08 4.08
C ILE A 96 5.80 -14.73 3.45
N GLN A 97 6.66 -14.76 2.43
CA GLN A 97 7.14 -13.56 1.73
C GLN A 97 6.02 -12.68 1.17
N ALA A 98 5.00 -13.27 0.54
CA ALA A 98 3.90 -12.52 -0.08
C ALA A 98 3.17 -11.61 0.93
N ILE A 99 2.91 -12.13 2.14
CA ILE A 99 2.24 -11.35 3.19
C ILE A 99 3.16 -10.24 3.71
N ARG A 100 4.48 -10.49 3.85
CA ARG A 100 5.45 -9.45 4.24
C ARG A 100 5.45 -8.27 3.27
N GLN A 101 5.40 -8.54 1.97
CA GLN A 101 5.32 -7.47 0.95
C GLN A 101 4.02 -6.66 1.07
N VAL A 102 2.89 -7.32 1.31
CA VAL A 102 1.61 -6.63 1.55
C VAL A 102 1.67 -5.77 2.81
N CYS A 103 2.21 -6.32 3.91
CA CYS A 103 2.38 -5.61 5.16
C CYS A 103 3.28 -4.37 5.03
N LEU A 104 4.31 -4.39 4.18
CA LEU A 104 5.15 -3.21 3.88
C LEU A 104 4.32 -2.01 3.46
N PHE A 105 3.53 -2.16 2.40
CA PHE A 105 2.76 -1.03 1.87
C PHE A 105 1.58 -0.66 2.78
N LEU A 106 0.95 -1.64 3.44
CA LEU A 106 -0.08 -1.37 4.45
C LEU A 106 0.48 -0.62 5.68
N ALA A 107 1.71 -0.91 6.11
CA ALA A 107 2.36 -0.22 7.22
C ALA A 107 2.64 1.25 6.85
N LEU A 108 3.10 1.51 5.62
CA LEU A 108 3.30 2.88 5.13
C LEU A 108 1.97 3.65 5.05
N GLY A 109 0.92 3.04 4.51
CA GLY A 109 -0.41 3.65 4.42
C GLY A 109 -1.03 3.92 5.80
N SER A 110 -0.99 2.93 6.70
CA SER A 110 -1.51 3.08 8.06
C SER A 110 -0.70 4.09 8.88
N ALA A 111 0.62 4.19 8.69
CA ALA A 111 1.43 5.26 9.28
C ALA A 111 1.00 6.65 8.78
N ALA A 112 0.73 6.81 7.47
CA ALA A 112 0.23 8.08 6.94
C ALA A 112 -1.13 8.44 7.54
N TRP A 113 -2.03 7.45 7.67
CA TRP A 113 -3.32 7.63 8.32
C TRP A 113 -3.19 7.95 9.81
N ALA A 114 -2.27 7.29 10.52
CA ALA A 114 -2.03 7.52 11.94
C ALA A 114 -1.52 8.94 12.22
N VAL A 115 -0.66 9.49 11.35
CA VAL A 115 -0.06 10.83 11.52
C VAL A 115 -0.99 11.96 11.06
N PHE A 116 -1.56 11.83 9.86
CA PHE A 116 -2.31 12.92 9.20
C PHE A 116 -3.83 12.78 9.29
N GLY A 117 -4.33 11.69 9.89
CA GLY A 117 -5.76 11.43 9.98
C GLY A 117 -6.41 11.09 8.64
N TRP A 118 -7.72 10.86 8.64
CA TRP A 118 -8.43 10.41 7.44
C TRP A 118 -8.55 11.52 6.38
N ASN A 119 -8.88 12.74 6.80
CA ASN A 119 -9.19 13.84 5.88
C ASN A 119 -8.03 14.20 4.96
N GLN A 120 -6.82 14.25 5.53
CA GLN A 120 -5.59 14.61 4.81
C GLN A 120 -4.82 13.36 4.36
N GLY A 121 -4.68 12.36 5.25
CA GLY A 121 -3.90 11.16 4.99
C GLY A 121 -4.43 10.30 3.83
N ARG A 122 -5.75 10.32 3.54
CA ARG A 122 -6.32 9.54 2.42
C ARG A 122 -5.72 9.88 1.05
N VAL A 123 -5.24 11.12 0.87
CA VAL A 123 -4.59 11.55 -0.38
C VAL A 123 -3.24 10.84 -0.56
N LEU A 124 -2.58 10.47 0.53
CA LEU A 124 -1.33 9.72 0.53
C LEU A 124 -1.55 8.20 0.47
N LEU A 125 -2.69 7.70 0.96
CA LEU A 125 -3.00 6.27 0.94
C LEU A 125 -2.93 5.68 -0.48
N PHE A 126 -3.55 6.34 -1.46
CA PHE A 126 -3.56 5.82 -2.84
C PHE A 126 -2.14 5.68 -3.42
N PRO A 127 -1.28 6.71 -3.41
CA PRO A 127 0.11 6.57 -3.82
C PRO A 127 0.86 5.46 -3.07
N LEU A 128 0.74 5.40 -1.74
CA LEU A 128 1.48 4.46 -0.90
C LEU A 128 1.05 2.99 -1.12
N LEU A 129 -0.22 2.77 -1.42
CA LEU A 129 -0.79 1.44 -1.64
C LEU A 129 -0.72 1.00 -3.09
N LEU A 130 -0.48 1.91 -4.04
CA LEU A 130 -0.40 1.59 -5.47
C LEU A 130 0.55 0.41 -5.78
N PRO A 131 1.76 0.28 -5.19
CA PRO A 131 2.65 -0.84 -5.49
C PRO A 131 2.10 -2.22 -5.09
N LEU A 132 1.04 -2.30 -4.27
CA LEU A 132 0.38 -3.57 -3.93
C LEU A 132 -0.12 -4.33 -5.15
N ILE A 133 -0.40 -3.66 -6.27
CA ILE A 133 -0.79 -4.33 -7.52
C ILE A 133 0.33 -5.20 -8.10
N ALA A 134 1.59 -4.98 -7.67
CA ALA A 134 2.77 -5.63 -8.19
C ALA A 134 3.55 -6.41 -7.12
N VAL A 135 2.85 -7.05 -6.18
CA VAL A 135 3.44 -7.92 -5.14
C VAL A 135 3.03 -9.38 -5.33
N SER A 136 3.82 -10.33 -4.83
CA SER A 136 3.61 -11.76 -5.12
C SER A 136 2.35 -12.41 -4.52
N ILE A 137 1.53 -11.65 -3.78
CA ILE A 137 0.26 -12.16 -3.24
C ILE A 137 -0.72 -12.57 -4.34
N TRP A 138 -0.60 -11.98 -5.53
CA TRP A 138 -1.50 -12.25 -6.65
C TRP A 138 -1.32 -13.67 -7.21
N ASP A 139 -0.14 -14.28 -7.06
CA ASP A 139 0.10 -15.68 -7.46
C ASP A 139 -0.81 -16.64 -6.66
N GLN A 140 -0.96 -16.39 -5.36
CA GLN A 140 -1.81 -17.20 -4.47
C GLN A 140 -3.30 -17.01 -4.77
N LEU A 141 -3.66 -15.86 -5.34
CA LEU A 141 -5.03 -15.51 -5.70
C LEU A 141 -5.36 -15.86 -7.15
N LEU A 142 -4.39 -16.27 -7.97
CA LEU A 142 -4.56 -16.49 -9.40
C LEU A 142 -5.67 -17.50 -9.70
N ILE A 143 -5.55 -18.72 -9.16
CA ILE A 143 -6.54 -19.79 -9.39
C ILE A 143 -7.91 -19.45 -8.77
N PRO A 144 -8.01 -18.97 -7.51
CA PRO A 144 -9.30 -18.53 -6.96
C PRO A 144 -10.00 -17.46 -7.80
N LEU A 145 -9.26 -16.45 -8.27
CA LEU A 145 -9.81 -15.36 -9.08
C LEU A 145 -10.20 -15.85 -10.49
N GLN A 146 -9.43 -16.76 -11.07
CA GLN A 146 -9.77 -17.39 -12.34
C GLN A 146 -11.07 -18.19 -12.22
N ASN A 147 -11.20 -19.02 -11.19
CA ASN A 147 -12.43 -19.81 -10.95
C ASN A 147 -13.65 -18.91 -10.71
N LEU A 148 -13.48 -17.82 -9.96
CA LEU A 148 -14.54 -16.82 -9.78
C LEU A 148 -14.94 -16.18 -11.10
N THR A 149 -13.96 -15.82 -11.93
CA THR A 149 -14.21 -15.23 -13.26
C THR A 149 -14.96 -16.20 -14.15
N VAL A 150 -14.53 -17.47 -14.20
CA VAL A 150 -15.21 -18.54 -14.92
C VAL A 150 -16.65 -18.69 -14.44
N ALA A 151 -16.90 -18.70 -13.13
CA ALA A 151 -18.24 -18.81 -12.58
C ALA A 151 -19.15 -17.64 -12.97
N LEU A 152 -18.65 -16.40 -12.87
CA LEU A 152 -19.40 -15.19 -13.22
C LEU A 152 -19.68 -15.10 -14.73
N VAL A 153 -18.70 -15.42 -15.57
CA VAL A 153 -18.86 -15.44 -17.03
C VAL A 153 -19.85 -16.54 -17.44
N SER A 154 -19.71 -17.74 -16.88
CA SER A 154 -20.66 -18.85 -17.11
C SER A 154 -22.08 -18.45 -16.74
N PHE A 155 -22.25 -17.79 -15.60
CA PHE A 155 -23.54 -17.30 -15.15
C PHE A 155 -24.12 -16.27 -16.12
N GLY A 156 -23.32 -15.28 -16.55
CA GLY A 156 -23.73 -14.28 -17.53
C GLY A 156 -24.14 -14.88 -18.88
N ILE A 157 -23.40 -15.88 -19.37
CA ILE A 157 -23.69 -16.55 -20.64
C ILE A 157 -24.97 -17.40 -20.56
N ARG A 158 -25.21 -18.07 -19.42
CA ARG A 158 -26.48 -18.79 -19.19
C ARG A 158 -27.69 -17.86 -19.19
N LEU A 159 -27.52 -16.58 -18.85
CA LEU A 159 -28.58 -15.59 -18.93
C LEU A 159 -28.86 -15.10 -20.36
N THR A 160 -27.92 -15.28 -21.29
CA THR A 160 -28.06 -14.82 -22.69
C THR A 160 -28.45 -15.92 -23.68
N ASP A 161 -28.72 -17.15 -23.21
CA ASP A 161 -29.08 -18.33 -24.03
C ASP A 161 -28.05 -18.70 -25.12
N ILE A 162 -26.82 -18.18 -25.03
CA ILE A 162 -25.72 -18.56 -25.93
C ILE A 162 -24.99 -19.73 -25.27
N PRO A 163 -24.94 -20.94 -25.84
CA PRO A 163 -24.20 -22.05 -25.23
C PRO A 163 -22.69 -21.78 -25.30
N ALA A 164 -22.02 -21.65 -24.15
CA ALA A 164 -20.56 -21.68 -24.05
C ALA A 164 -20.12 -22.95 -23.33
N PHE A 165 -19.29 -23.74 -24.02
CA PHE A 165 -18.57 -24.85 -23.43
C PHE A 165 -17.31 -24.31 -22.75
N ILE A 166 -17.12 -24.67 -21.48
CA ILE A 166 -15.91 -24.35 -20.72
C ILE A 166 -15.28 -25.69 -20.36
N ASP A 167 -14.19 -26.02 -21.05
CA ASP A 167 -13.34 -27.14 -20.67
C ASP A 167 -12.43 -26.72 -19.52
N GLY A 168 -12.35 -27.57 -18.50
CA GLY A 168 -11.51 -27.39 -17.31
C GLY A 168 -10.09 -27.91 -17.50
#